data_AF-A0A971H904-F1
#
_entry.id   AF-A0A971H904-F1
#
_cell.length_a   1.000
_cell.length_b   1.000
_cell.length_c   1.000
_cell.angle_alpha   90.00
_cell.angle_beta   90.00
_cell.angle_gamma   90.00
#
_symmetry.space_group_name_H-M   'P 1'
#
loop_
_entity.id
_entity.type
_entity.pdbx_description
1 polymer ?
#
loop_
_entity_poly.entity_id
_entity_poly.type
_entity_poly.pdbx_seq_one_letter_code
_entity_poly.pdbx_strand_id
1 'polypeptide(L)'
;MKEKTYKHFITNRSNESSLAEIITGIMPKTSSLDTLVGYFYFSGIKEIYQNISNKQMRVLVGLELDKEIQNKVFELDLRTRKQHSSLQQRRSDFNEALVALFNTTNYFENEDTKEAFKIYYEKIKDGSLEIRKTSD
;
A
#
# COMPACT_ATOMS: atom_id res chain seq x y z
N MET A 1 1.38 -13.31 38.83
CA MET A 1 1.48 -12.95 37.40
C MET A 1 0.07 -12.90 36.84
N LYS A 2 -0.37 -11.78 36.25
CA LYS A 2 -1.67 -11.76 35.56
C LYS A 2 -1.51 -12.49 34.22
N GLU A 3 -2.31 -13.53 34.00
CA GLU A 3 -2.43 -14.17 32.68
C GLU A 3 -2.80 -13.10 31.65
N LYS A 4 -1.98 -12.95 30.61
CA LYS A 4 -2.37 -12.21 29.42
C LYS A 4 -3.32 -13.10 28.64
N THR A 5 -4.63 -12.85 28.78
CA THR A 5 -5.64 -13.48 27.91
C THR A 5 -5.41 -12.98 26.48
N TYR A 6 -4.88 -13.84 25.61
CA TYR A 6 -4.74 -13.52 24.20
C TYR A 6 -6.15 -13.56 23.57
N LYS A 7 -6.71 -12.41 23.21
CA LYS A 7 -7.90 -12.36 22.37
C LYS A 7 -7.54 -12.91 20.99
N HIS A 8 -8.09 -14.05 20.63
CA HIS A 8 -7.79 -14.75 19.37
C HIS A 8 -8.57 -14.17 18.18
N PHE A 9 -9.61 -13.36 18.45
CA PHE A 9 -10.45 -12.77 17.43
C PHE A 9 -9.90 -11.40 17.01
N ILE A 10 -9.58 -11.26 15.73
CA ILE A 10 -9.03 -10.03 15.14
C ILE A 10 -10.16 -9.28 14.45
N THR A 11 -10.41 -8.04 14.87
CA THR A 11 -11.46 -7.21 14.25
C THR A 11 -11.16 -5.72 14.40
N ASN A 12 -11.56 -4.92 13.42
CA ASN A 12 -11.38 -3.45 13.46
C ASN A 12 -12.52 -2.75 14.23
N ARG A 13 -13.19 -3.46 15.14
CA ARG A 13 -14.24 -2.89 16.00
C ARG A 13 -13.59 -2.28 17.25
N SER A 14 -14.18 -1.19 17.73
CA SER A 14 -13.76 -0.54 18.97
C SER A 14 -13.76 -1.54 20.14
N ASN A 15 -12.73 -1.47 20.99
CA ASN A 15 -12.54 -2.32 22.19
C ASN A 15 -12.10 -3.79 21.93
N GLU A 16 -11.79 -4.14 20.68
CA GLU A 16 -11.18 -5.42 20.29
C GLU A 16 -9.80 -5.22 19.67
N SER A 17 -8.98 -6.26 19.65
CA SER A 17 -7.64 -6.18 19.05
C SER A 17 -7.74 -6.11 17.53
N SER A 18 -7.31 -4.97 16.97
CA SER A 18 -7.27 -4.77 15.53
C SER A 18 -6.09 -5.50 14.89
N LEU A 19 -6.17 -5.74 13.57
CA LEU A 19 -5.04 -6.30 12.83
C LEU A 19 -3.81 -5.39 12.94
N ALA A 20 -4.02 -4.08 12.88
CA ALA A 20 -2.98 -3.07 13.02
C ALA A 20 -2.27 -3.12 14.37
N GLU A 21 -3.02 -3.26 15.46
CA GLU A 21 -2.49 -3.38 16.81
C GLU A 21 -1.66 -4.66 16.97
N ILE A 22 -2.16 -5.78 16.43
CA ILE A 22 -1.46 -7.06 16.50
C ILE A 22 -0.15 -6.99 15.73
N ILE A 23 -0.18 -6.51 14.48
CA ILE A 23 1.01 -6.35 13.65
C ILE A 23 2.01 -5.42 14.36
N THR A 24 1.56 -4.24 14.80
CA THR A 24 2.40 -3.28 15.55
C THR A 24 3.01 -3.90 16.80
N GLY A 25 2.26 -4.70 17.55
CA GLY A 25 2.74 -5.36 18.76
C GLY A 25 3.83 -6.41 18.51
N ILE A 26 3.81 -7.09 17.36
CA ILE A 26 4.84 -8.08 17.00
C ILE A 26 6.06 -7.45 16.31
N MET A 27 5.89 -6.31 15.63
CA MET A 27 6.95 -5.66 14.82
C MET A 27 8.29 -5.46 15.55
N PRO A 28 8.36 -5.03 16.83
CA PRO A 28 9.65 -4.86 17.52
C PRO A 28 10.49 -6.13 17.59
N LYS A 29 9.85 -7.31 17.55
CA LYS A 29 10.52 -8.62 17.61
C LYS A 29 10.71 -9.27 16.23
N THR A 30 10.25 -8.60 15.18
CA THR A 30 10.26 -9.10 13.81
C THR A 30 11.48 -8.56 13.05
N SER A 31 12.18 -9.45 12.35
CA SER A 31 13.34 -9.07 11.50
C SER A 31 12.91 -8.68 10.08
N SER A 32 11.92 -9.36 9.54
CA SER A 32 11.34 -9.12 8.21
C SER A 32 9.83 -9.35 8.21
N LEU A 33 9.11 -8.62 7.37
CA LEU A 33 7.67 -8.75 7.19
C LEU A 33 7.37 -9.36 5.82
N ASP A 34 6.94 -10.61 5.81
CA ASP A 34 6.55 -11.33 4.60
C ASP A 34 5.04 -11.56 4.61
N THR A 35 4.35 -11.05 3.59
CA THR A 35 2.89 -11.11 3.51
C THR A 35 2.43 -11.74 2.20
N LEU A 36 1.43 -12.60 2.29
CA LEU A 36 0.67 -13.11 1.15
C LEU A 36 -0.75 -12.55 1.25
N VAL A 37 -1.16 -11.77 0.27
CA VAL A 37 -2.45 -11.08 0.27
C VAL A 37 -3.16 -11.26 -1.07
N GLY A 38 -4.48 -11.27 -1.06
CA GLY A 38 -5.25 -11.24 -2.32
C GLY A 38 -5.01 -9.93 -3.06
N TYR A 39 -5.23 -8.80 -2.38
CA TYR A 39 -5.02 -7.45 -2.90
C TYR A 39 -4.06 -6.66 -2.02
N PHE A 40 -3.33 -5.74 -2.63
CA PHE A 40 -2.42 -4.85 -1.91
C PHE A 40 -2.73 -3.39 -2.23
N TYR A 41 -3.00 -2.62 -1.18
CA TYR A 41 -3.22 -1.18 -1.26
C TYR A 41 -2.27 -0.48 -0.30
N PHE A 42 -1.53 0.51 -0.78
CA PHE A 42 -0.65 1.32 0.07
C PHE A 42 -1.41 2.04 1.20
N SER A 43 -2.71 2.28 1.02
CA SER A 43 -3.56 2.93 2.02
C SER A 43 -3.72 2.17 3.32
N GLY A 44 -3.73 0.84 3.28
CA GLY A 44 -3.92 0.00 4.48
C GLY A 44 -2.68 -0.10 5.38
N ILE A 45 -1.54 0.42 4.92
CA ILE A 45 -0.25 0.22 5.60
C ILE A 45 0.23 1.50 6.29
N LYS A 46 -0.61 2.55 6.29
CA LYS A 46 -0.41 3.77 7.08
C LYS A 46 -0.37 3.48 8.58
N GLU A 47 -0.92 2.37 9.05
CA GLU A 47 -0.96 2.10 10.49
C GLU A 47 0.35 1.50 11.03
N ILE A 48 1.20 0.95 10.16
CA ILE A 48 2.43 0.25 10.57
C ILE A 48 3.71 0.80 9.96
N TYR A 49 3.62 1.88 9.15
CA TYR A 49 4.72 2.41 8.34
C TYR A 49 5.98 2.75 9.16
N GLN A 50 5.82 3.29 10.37
CA GLN A 50 6.95 3.63 11.25
C GLN A 50 7.72 2.39 11.68
N ASN A 51 6.99 1.30 11.98
CA ASN A 51 7.55 0.06 12.49
C ASN A 51 8.23 -0.81 11.41
N ILE A 52 7.96 -0.54 10.13
CA ILE A 52 8.57 -1.26 9.00
C ILE A 52 9.75 -0.52 8.37
N SER A 53 9.99 0.74 8.76
CA SER A 53 10.99 1.63 8.15
C SER A 53 12.35 0.94 8.02
N ASN A 54 12.82 0.29 9.09
CA ASN A 54 14.11 -0.38 9.17
C ASN A 54 14.06 -1.91 8.94
N LYS A 55 12.99 -2.45 8.35
CA LYS A 55 12.79 -3.90 8.16
C LYS A 55 12.66 -4.26 6.70
N GLN A 56 13.13 -5.45 6.31
CA GLN A 56 12.79 -6.01 5.01
C GLN A 56 11.29 -6.30 4.95
N MET A 57 10.66 -5.93 3.84
CA MET A 57 9.26 -6.20 3.58
C MET A 57 9.10 -6.87 2.22
N ARG A 58 8.39 -8.01 2.19
CA ARG A 58 8.06 -8.72 0.95
C ARG A 58 6.57 -8.97 0.91
N VAL A 59 5.95 -8.60 -0.19
CA VAL A 59 4.52 -8.73 -0.42
C VAL A 59 4.31 -9.59 -1.65
N LEU A 60 3.62 -10.70 -1.48
CA LEU A 60 3.16 -11.56 -2.55
C LEU A 60 1.65 -11.34 -2.76
N VAL A 61 1.28 -10.90 -3.97
CA VAL A 61 -0.10 -10.51 -4.31
C VAL A 61 -0.73 -11.59 -5.19
N GLY A 62 -1.84 -12.18 -4.73
CA GLY A 62 -2.48 -13.31 -5.38
C GLY A 62 -3.56 -12.95 -6.41
N LEU A 63 -4.19 -11.78 -6.31
CA LEU A 63 -5.32 -11.41 -7.17
C LEU A 63 -5.00 -10.17 -8.00
N GLU A 64 -5.49 -10.15 -9.24
CA GLU A 64 -5.54 -8.93 -10.05
C GLU A 64 -6.68 -8.04 -9.61
N LEU A 65 -6.41 -6.73 -9.47
CA LEU A 65 -7.47 -5.73 -9.36
C LEU A 65 -8.43 -5.94 -10.52
N ASP A 66 -9.74 -5.94 -10.26
CA ASP A 66 -10.76 -6.06 -11.31
C ASP A 66 -10.47 -5.04 -12.42
N LYS A 67 -10.61 -5.41 -13.70
CA LYS A 67 -10.40 -4.50 -14.83
C LYS A 67 -11.26 -3.25 -14.70
N GLU A 68 -12.45 -3.29 -14.11
CA GLU A 68 -13.24 -2.08 -13.86
C GLU A 68 -12.67 -1.20 -12.75
N ILE A 69 -12.01 -1.77 -11.76
CA ILE A 69 -11.35 -1.03 -10.67
C ILE A 69 -9.99 -0.53 -11.14
N GLN A 70 -9.22 -1.34 -11.87
CA GLN A 70 -8.04 -0.92 -12.60
C GLN A 70 -8.43 0.23 -13.52
N ASN A 71 -9.46 0.04 -14.34
CA ASN A 71 -9.99 1.10 -15.18
C ASN A 71 -10.38 2.28 -14.31
N LYS A 72 -11.21 2.24 -13.28
CA LYS A 72 -11.52 3.47 -12.49
C LYS A 72 -10.31 4.14 -11.82
N VAL A 73 -9.34 3.37 -11.32
CA VAL A 73 -8.09 3.89 -10.73
C VAL A 73 -7.16 4.47 -11.82
N PHE A 74 -7.20 3.92 -13.04
CA PHE A 74 -6.48 4.35 -14.25
C PHE A 74 -7.37 5.10 -15.28
N GLU A 75 -8.64 5.41 -15.02
CA GLU A 75 -9.63 5.99 -15.96
C GLU A 75 -9.85 7.45 -15.61
N LEU A 76 -9.40 7.85 -14.42
CA LEU A 76 -8.83 9.19 -14.26
C LEU A 76 -7.67 9.44 -15.25
N ASP A 77 -7.04 8.39 -15.81
CA ASP A 77 -5.88 8.49 -16.73
C ASP A 77 -6.21 8.24 -18.23
N LEU A 78 -7.29 7.51 -18.59
CA LEU A 78 -7.47 7.05 -19.99
C LEU A 78 -8.76 7.45 -20.72
N ARG A 79 -9.75 8.07 -20.06
CA ARG A 79 -11.01 8.47 -20.75
C ARG A 79 -10.86 9.63 -21.73
N THR A 80 -9.68 10.25 -21.77
CA THR A 80 -9.29 11.10 -22.88
C THR A 80 -7.88 10.71 -23.33
N ARG A 81 -7.73 9.99 -24.45
CA ARG A 81 -6.72 10.26 -25.51
C ARG A 81 -6.50 9.00 -26.38
N LYS A 82 -7.18 9.05 -27.54
CA LYS A 82 -6.89 8.48 -28.87
C LYS A 82 -5.94 7.27 -28.94
N GLN A 83 -6.37 6.23 -29.68
CA GLN A 83 -5.63 5.02 -30.05
C GLN A 83 -4.30 5.22 -30.83
N HIS A 84 -3.72 6.42 -30.87
CA HIS A 84 -2.54 6.78 -31.67
C HIS A 84 -1.53 7.68 -30.92
N SER A 85 -1.37 7.54 -29.61
CA SER A 85 -0.36 8.30 -28.84
C SER A 85 1.03 7.65 -28.92
N SER A 86 2.06 8.47 -29.15
CA SER A 86 3.46 8.03 -29.09
C SER A 86 3.87 7.62 -27.67
N LEU A 87 4.97 6.88 -27.52
CA LEU A 87 5.51 6.49 -26.21
C LEU A 87 5.79 7.71 -25.30
N GLN A 88 6.32 8.80 -25.86
CA GLN A 88 6.50 10.05 -25.12
C GLN A 88 5.17 10.63 -24.64
N GLN A 89 4.14 10.62 -25.48
CA GLN A 89 2.83 11.15 -25.11
C GLN A 89 2.19 10.32 -24.00
N ARG A 90 2.24 8.99 -24.08
CA ARG A 90 1.76 8.09 -23.02
C ARG A 90 2.45 8.33 -21.68
N ARG A 91 3.77 8.56 -21.69
CA ARG A 91 4.52 8.88 -20.47
C ARG A 91 4.14 10.24 -19.90
N SER A 92 3.93 11.24 -20.76
CA SER A 92 3.49 12.57 -20.35
C SER A 92 2.09 12.53 -19.74
N ASP A 93 1.17 11.83 -20.38
CA ASP A 93 -0.22 11.68 -19.93
C ASP A 93 -0.28 10.99 -18.56
N PHE A 94 0.46 9.88 -18.39
CA PHE A 94 0.59 9.18 -17.09
C PHE A 94 1.14 10.09 -15.97
N ASN A 95 2.18 10.89 -16.29
CA ASN A 95 2.74 11.84 -15.32
C ASN A 95 1.72 12.93 -14.96
N GLU A 96 0.96 13.47 -15.93
CA GLU A 96 -0.11 14.44 -15.68
C GLU A 96 -1.20 13.86 -14.78
N ALA A 97 -1.66 12.64 -15.07
CA ALA A 97 -2.69 11.98 -14.27
C ALA A 97 -2.20 11.65 -12.86
N LEU A 98 -0.94 11.24 -12.69
CA LEU A 98 -0.33 11.10 -11.37
C LEU A 98 -0.35 12.44 -10.63
N VAL A 99 0.15 13.51 -11.23
CA VAL A 99 0.15 14.85 -10.60
C VAL A 99 -1.26 15.29 -10.21
N ALA A 100 -2.24 15.08 -11.10
CA ALA A 100 -3.64 15.37 -10.82
C ALA A 100 -4.18 14.55 -9.66
N LEU A 101 -3.92 13.23 -9.62
CA LEU A 101 -4.36 12.34 -8.55
C LEU A 101 -3.77 12.74 -7.19
N PHE A 102 -2.48 13.08 -7.13
CA PHE A 102 -1.85 13.56 -5.89
C PHE A 102 -2.40 14.91 -5.43
N ASN A 103 -2.74 15.82 -6.35
CA ASN A 103 -3.24 17.15 -6.00
C ASN A 103 -4.76 17.22 -5.74
N THR A 104 -5.53 16.24 -6.22
CA THR A 104 -7.00 16.20 -6.05
C THR A 104 -7.47 15.25 -4.95
N THR A 105 -6.60 14.38 -4.45
CA THR A 105 -6.95 13.44 -3.39
C THR A 105 -6.66 14.04 -2.02
N ASN A 106 -7.68 14.09 -1.15
CA ASN A 106 -7.51 14.47 0.27
C ASN A 106 -6.64 13.48 1.05
N TYR A 107 -6.25 12.37 0.43
CA TYR A 107 -5.44 11.32 1.02
C TYR A 107 -4.08 11.85 1.52
N PHE A 108 -3.49 12.82 0.81
CA PHE A 108 -2.18 13.40 1.13
C PHE A 108 -2.25 14.70 1.95
N GLU A 109 -3.43 15.10 2.46
CA GLU A 109 -3.54 16.30 3.29
C GLU A 109 -2.95 16.12 4.69
N ASN A 110 -2.89 14.88 5.19
CA ASN A 110 -2.30 14.55 6.49
C ASN A 110 -0.79 14.27 6.38
N GLU A 111 0.01 14.93 7.23
CA GLU A 111 1.46 14.72 7.36
C GLU A 111 1.85 13.24 7.57
N ASP A 112 1.09 12.48 8.37
CA ASP A 112 1.33 11.05 8.59
C ASP A 112 1.24 10.26 7.28
N THR A 113 0.35 10.67 6.36
CA THR A 113 0.20 10.01 5.07
C THR A 113 1.38 10.34 4.16
N LYS A 114 1.86 11.60 4.19
CA LYS A 114 3.04 12.02 3.43
C LYS A 114 4.30 11.29 3.92
N GLU A 115 4.47 11.17 5.22
CA GLU A 115 5.60 10.48 5.83
C GLU A 115 5.57 8.98 5.49
N ALA A 116 4.40 8.34 5.64
CA ALA A 116 4.21 6.96 5.23
C ALA A 116 4.57 6.75 3.76
N PHE A 117 4.06 7.61 2.87
CA PHE A 117 4.37 7.54 1.44
C PHE A 117 5.87 7.68 1.17
N LYS A 118 6.55 8.64 1.82
CA LYS A 118 7.99 8.83 1.69
C LYS A 118 8.77 7.58 2.12
N ILE A 119 8.37 6.94 3.22
CA ILE A 119 8.99 5.69 3.67
C ILE A 119 8.79 4.60 2.62
N TYR A 120 7.58 4.36 2.13
CA TYR A 120 7.36 3.36 1.07
C TYR A 120 8.17 3.64 -0.19
N TYR A 121 8.23 4.91 -0.61
CA TYR A 121 9.01 5.32 -1.77
C TYR A 121 10.50 4.99 -1.62
N GLU A 122 11.12 5.36 -0.49
CA GLU A 122 12.53 5.05 -0.25
C GLU A 122 12.76 3.54 -0.17
N LYS A 123 11.84 2.78 0.44
CA LYS A 123 11.95 1.32 0.52
C LYS A 123 11.86 0.62 -0.83
N ILE A 124 11.04 1.13 -1.75
CA ILE A 124 10.98 0.62 -3.12
C ILE A 124 12.30 0.92 -3.84
N LYS A 125 12.83 2.14 -3.64
CA LYS A 125 14.05 2.62 -4.28
C LYS A 125 15.31 1.89 -3.80
N ASP A 126 15.42 1.59 -2.51
CA ASP A 126 16.54 0.85 -1.93
C ASP A 126 16.38 -0.68 -1.98
N GLY A 127 15.23 -1.17 -2.46
CA GLY A 127 14.92 -2.59 -2.59
C GLY A 127 14.53 -3.28 -1.28
N SER A 128 14.33 -2.51 -0.20
CA SER A 128 13.89 -3.07 1.08
C SER A 128 12.39 -3.37 1.15
N LEU A 129 11.63 -2.94 0.15
CA LEU A 129 10.27 -3.39 -0.14
C LEU A 129 10.23 -4.08 -1.51
N GLU A 130 9.91 -5.37 -1.51
CA GLU A 130 9.63 -6.13 -2.72
C GLU A 130 8.14 -6.45 -2.81
N ILE A 131 7.51 -6.10 -3.93
CA ILE A 131 6.12 -6.46 -4.22
C ILE A 131 6.13 -7.34 -5.47
N ARG A 132 5.65 -8.56 -5.35
CA ARG A 132 5.61 -9.55 -6.44
C ARG A 132 4.21 -10.11 -6.62
N LYS A 133 3.93 -10.56 -7.83
CA LYS A 133 2.74 -11.36 -8.15
C LYS A 133 3.03 -12.83 -7.92
N THR A 134 2.02 -13.58 -7.48
CA THR A 134 2.09 -15.05 -7.54
C THR A 134 2.28 -15.48 -8.98
N SER A 135 3.16 -16.45 -9.22
CA SER A 135 3.17 -17.17 -10.48
C SER A 135 1.88 -17.97 -10.58
N ASP A 136 1.25 -17.95 -11.75
CA ASP A 136 0.16 -18.87 -12.08
C ASP A 136 0.63 -20.34 -12.03
#